data_AF-I7LJM1-F1
#
_entry.id   AF-I7LJM1-F1
#
_cell.length_a   1.000
_cell.length_b   1.000
_cell.length_c   1.000
_cell.angle_alpha   90.00
_cell.angle_beta   90.00
_cell.angle_gamma   90.00
#
_symmetry.space_group_name_H-M   'P 1'
#
loop_
_entity.id
_entity.type
_entity.pdbx_description
1 polymer ?
#
loop_
_entity_poly.entity_id
_entity_poly.type
_entity_poly.pdbx_seq_one_letter_code
_entity_poly.pdbx_strand_id
1 'polypeptide(L)'
;MKVNYEEKLQILKEKIERAKNIKIKAETKLEALQKQKEEIIKQLEEMGINPNELEKEIKRLESEIITLIKEIEESLPPDNILYNNK
;
A
#
# COMPACT_ATOMS: atom_id res chain seq x y z
N MET A 1 14.32 -58.06 6.13
CA MET A 1 14.28 -56.65 5.66
C MET A 1 12.91 -55.98 5.89
N LYS A 2 12.31 -56.06 7.09
CA LYS A 2 10.98 -55.47 7.38
C LYS A 2 11.02 -54.04 7.97
N VAL A 3 12.18 -53.56 8.40
CA VAL A 3 12.32 -52.35 9.23
C VAL A 3 12.21 -51.02 8.45
N ASN A 4 12.30 -51.02 7.12
CA ASN A 4 12.44 -49.79 6.32
C ASN A 4 11.10 -49.13 5.94
N TYR A 5 9.98 -49.87 5.92
CA TYR A 5 8.70 -49.36 5.42
C TYR A 5 7.91 -48.57 6.47
N GLU A 6 7.93 -49.01 7.72
CA GLU A 6 7.28 -48.32 8.84
C GLU A 6 7.93 -46.97 9.12
N GLU A 7 9.26 -46.93 9.07
CA GLU A 7 10.07 -45.72 9.24
C GLU A 7 9.80 -44.70 8.12
N LYS A 8 9.67 -45.17 6.87
CA LYS A 8 9.24 -44.34 5.73
C LYS A 8 7.81 -43.81 5.90
N LEU A 9 6.89 -44.64 6.42
CA LEU A 9 5.51 -44.23 6.66
C LEU A 9 5.44 -43.13 7.73
N GLN A 10 6.23 -43.28 8.80
CA GLN A 10 6.36 -42.30 9.88
C GLN A 10 6.86 -40.95 9.32
N ILE A 11 7.94 -40.96 8.54
CA ILE A 11 8.50 -39.75 7.92
C ILE A 11 7.50 -39.07 6.99
N LEU A 12 6.74 -39.84 6.20
CA LEU A 12 5.70 -39.29 5.32
C LEU A 12 4.57 -38.65 6.12
N LYS A 13 4.13 -39.30 7.21
CA LYS A 13 3.10 -38.77 8.10
C LYS A 13 3.53 -37.44 8.73
N GLU A 14 4.77 -37.35 9.20
CA GLU A 14 5.33 -36.11 9.75
C GLU A 14 5.48 -34.99 8.71
N LYS A 15 5.80 -35.34 7.46
CA LYS A 15 5.87 -34.35 6.36
C LYS A 15 4.49 -33.80 6.03
N ILE A 16 3.47 -34.66 6.00
CA ILE A 16 2.08 -34.24 5.76
C ILE A 16 1.60 -33.32 6.89
N GLU A 17 1.91 -33.66 8.13
CA GLU A 17 1.50 -32.85 9.28
C GLU A 17 2.16 -31.47 9.28
N ARG A 18 3.46 -31.42 8.95
CA ARG A 18 4.17 -30.15 8.74
C ARG A 18 3.58 -29.34 7.60
N ALA A 19 3.26 -29.97 6.47
CA ALA A 19 2.65 -29.29 5.33
C ALA A 19 1.27 -28.72 5.67
N LYS A 20 0.44 -29.45 6.42
CA LYS A 20 -0.85 -28.95 6.92
C LYS A 20 -0.67 -27.73 7.81
N ASN A 21 0.26 -27.77 8.75
CA ASN A 21 0.54 -26.64 9.63
C ASN A 21 1.04 -25.40 8.86
N ILE A 22 1.87 -25.59 7.84
CA ILE A 22 2.33 -24.50 6.96
C ILE A 22 1.15 -23.92 6.19
N LYS A 23 0.28 -24.77 5.63
CA LYS A 23 -0.91 -24.35 4.90
C LYS A 23 -1.84 -23.50 5.79
N ILE A 24 -2.17 -23.99 6.98
CA ILE A 24 -3.03 -23.27 7.93
C ILE A 24 -2.43 -21.90 8.26
N LYS A 25 -1.13 -21.83 8.56
CA LYS A 25 -0.45 -20.55 8.83
C LYS A 25 -0.50 -19.59 7.64
N ALA A 26 -0.33 -20.10 6.42
CA ALA A 26 -0.42 -19.30 5.21
C ALA A 26 -1.85 -18.78 4.97
N GLU A 27 -2.86 -19.62 5.20
CA GLU A 27 -4.28 -19.24 5.10
C GLU A 27 -4.65 -18.17 6.13
N THR A 28 -4.26 -18.35 7.40
CA THR A 28 -4.47 -17.33 8.44
C THR A 28 -3.79 -16.01 8.10
N LYS A 29 -2.56 -16.06 7.57
CA LYS A 29 -1.83 -14.85 7.18
C LYS A 29 -2.49 -14.16 5.99
N LEU A 30 -3.00 -14.92 5.02
CA LEU A 30 -3.72 -14.38 3.87
C LEU A 30 -5.00 -13.68 4.31
N GLU A 31 -5.79 -14.30 5.18
CA GLU A 31 -7.03 -13.72 5.71
C GLU A 31 -6.74 -12.41 6.47
N ALA A 32 -5.68 -12.39 7.29
CA ALA A 32 -5.26 -11.18 8.00
C ALA A 32 -4.86 -10.05 7.03
N LEU A 33 -4.10 -10.37 5.97
CA LEU A 33 -3.72 -9.39 4.94
C LEU A 33 -4.91 -8.87 4.14
N GLN A 34 -5.89 -9.73 3.85
CA GLN A 34 -7.12 -9.33 3.18
C GLN A 34 -7.92 -8.34 4.04
N LYS A 35 -8.09 -8.63 5.34
CA LYS A 35 -8.76 -7.70 6.27
C LYS A 35 -8.04 -6.35 6.35
N GLN A 36 -6.70 -6.36 6.46
CA GLN A 36 -5.91 -5.14 6.44
C GLN A 36 -6.10 -4.33 5.15
N LYS A 37 -6.13 -5.01 4.00
CA LYS A 37 -6.38 -4.36 2.70
C LYS A 37 -7.76 -3.72 2.65
N GLU A 38 -8.81 -4.43 3.08
CA GLU A 38 -10.18 -3.92 3.10
C GLU A 38 -10.30 -2.71 4.02
N GLU A 39 -9.66 -2.76 5.19
CA GLU A 39 -9.64 -1.65 6.14
C GLU A 39 -8.92 -0.41 5.58
N ILE A 40 -7.79 -0.60 4.90
CA ILE A 40 -7.09 0.49 4.20
C ILE A 40 -7.96 1.08 3.10
N ILE A 41 -8.62 0.25 2.28
CA ILE A 41 -9.53 0.74 1.22
C ILE A 41 -10.67 1.55 1.84
N LYS A 42 -11.27 1.05 2.92
CA LYS A 42 -12.34 1.75 3.61
C LYS A 42 -11.88 3.09 4.18
N GLN A 43 -10.69 3.17 4.77
CA GLN A 43 -10.10 4.43 5.25
C GLN A 43 -9.88 5.41 4.08
N LEU A 44 -9.40 4.93 2.93
CA LEU A 44 -9.23 5.76 1.73
C LEU A 44 -10.59 6.29 1.23
N GLU A 45 -11.61 5.42 1.17
CA GLU A 45 -12.98 5.82 0.80
C GLU A 45 -13.59 6.83 1.78
N GLU A 46 -13.40 6.64 3.10
CA GLU A 46 -13.84 7.57 4.15
C GLU A 46 -13.16 8.95 4.01
N MET A 47 -11.92 8.98 3.53
CA MET A 47 -11.20 10.22 3.19
C MET A 47 -11.65 10.82 1.85
N GLY A 48 -12.61 10.20 1.14
CA GLY A 48 -13.08 10.62 -0.17
C GLY A 48 -12.12 10.29 -1.31
N ILE A 49 -11.12 9.45 -1.06
CA ILE A 49 -10.06 9.10 -2.00
C ILE A 49 -10.35 7.72 -2.57
N ASN A 50 -10.75 7.65 -3.83
CA ASN A 50 -10.83 6.38 -4.53
C ASN A 50 -9.41 5.84 -4.79
N PRO A 51 -9.02 4.64 -4.30
CA PRO A 51 -7.66 4.11 -4.46
C PRO A 51 -7.21 4.02 -5.93
N ASN A 52 -8.16 3.80 -6.86
CA ASN A 52 -7.88 3.76 -8.29
C ASN A 52 -7.68 5.16 -8.91
N GLU A 53 -8.12 6.21 -8.22
CA GLU A 53 -7.95 7.60 -8.62
C GLU A 53 -6.93 8.34 -7.76
N LEU A 54 -6.30 7.69 -6.77
CA LEU A 54 -5.31 8.33 -5.89
C LEU A 54 -4.17 8.98 -6.70
N GLU A 55 -3.63 8.27 -7.69
CA GLU A 55 -2.59 8.79 -8.59
C GLU A 55 -3.08 9.98 -9.44
N LYS A 56 -4.35 9.92 -9.86
CA LYS A 56 -5.00 10.99 -10.65
C LYS A 56 -5.24 12.22 -9.79
N GLU A 57 -5.64 12.03 -8.53
CA GLU A 57 -5.88 13.11 -7.57
C GLU A 57 -4.58 13.78 -7.14
N ILE A 58 -3.51 13.01 -6.93
CA ILE A 58 -2.15 13.56 -6.70
C ILE A 58 -1.75 14.48 -7.86
N LYS A 59 -1.88 14.02 -9.11
CA LYS A 59 -1.56 14.84 -10.29
C LYS A 59 -2.44 16.09 -10.42
N ARG A 60 -3.72 15.98 -10.05
CA ARG A 60 -4.64 17.12 -10.02
C ARG A 60 -4.16 18.17 -9.02
N LEU A 61 -3.84 17.75 -7.80
CA LEU A 61 -3.34 18.62 -6.73
C LEU A 61 -1.99 19.25 -7.09
N GLU A 62 -1.07 18.49 -7.66
CA GLU A 62 0.22 19.02 -8.16
C GLU A 62 0.01 20.11 -9.22
N SER A 63 -0.90 19.90 -10.17
CA SER A 63 -1.23 20.88 -11.22
C SER A 63 -1.89 22.13 -10.65
N GLU A 64 -2.74 21.96 -9.64
CA GLU A 64 -3.42 23.05 -8.93
C GLU A 64 -2.41 23.91 -8.15
N ILE A 65 -1.43 23.27 -7.47
CA ILE A 65 -0.32 23.96 -6.81
C ILE A 65 0.50 24.80 -7.79
N ILE A 66 0.87 24.24 -8.95
CA ILE A 66 1.63 24.97 -9.97
C ILE A 66 0.85 26.19 -10.48
N THR A 67 -0.45 26.02 -10.71
CA THR A 67 -1.33 27.10 -11.17
C THR A 67 -1.42 28.20 -10.12
N LEU A 68 -1.63 27.85 -8.85
CA LEU A 68 -1.69 28.81 -7.75
C LEU A 68 -0.35 29.55 -7.55
N ILE A 69 0.79 28.86 -7.66
CA ILE A 69 2.10 29.50 -7.59
C ILE A 69 2.24 30.51 -8.72
N LYS A 70 1.85 30.14 -9.94
CA LYS A 70 1.92 31.04 -11.09
C LYS A 70 0.98 32.25 -10.94
N GLU A 71 -0.23 32.04 -10.44
CA GLU A 71 -1.16 33.14 -10.13
C GLU A 71 -0.59 34.09 -9.07
N ILE A 72 0.08 33.55 -8.05
CA ILE A 72 0.78 34.35 -7.04
C ILE A 72 1.93 35.13 -7.68
N GLU A 73 2.76 34.50 -8.50
CA GLU A 73 3.86 35.14 -9.22
C GLU A 73 3.39 36.25 -10.18
N GLU A 74 2.25 36.05 -10.87
CA GLU A 74 1.64 37.04 -11.75
C GLU A 74 0.96 38.19 -10.99
N SER A 75 0.48 37.92 -9.77
CA SER A 75 -0.16 38.89 -8.88
C SER A 75 0.86 39.69 -8.05
N LEU A 76 2.07 39.18 -7.89
CA LEU A 76 3.17 39.89 -7.26
C LEU A 76 3.74 40.95 -8.23
N PRO A 77 3.93 42.21 -7.81
CA PRO A 77 4.61 43.20 -8.63
C PRO A 77 6.04 42.73 -8.92
N PRO A 78 6.63 43.06 -10.09
CA PRO A 78 7.98 42.64 -10.42
C PRO A 78 8.96 43.05 -9.31
N ASP A 79 9.85 42.13 -8.92
CA ASP A 79 10.84 42.24 -7.83
C ASP A 79 11.59 43.59 -7.77
N ASN A 80 11.67 44.29 -8.90
CA ASN A 80 12.31 45.60 -9.05
C ASN A 80 11.60 46.77 -8.33
N ILE A 81 10.44 46.55 -7.69
CA ILE A 81 9.74 47.57 -6.88
C ILE A 81 9.91 47.32 -5.36
N LEU A 82 10.28 46.11 -4.94
CA LEU A 82 10.39 45.75 -3.52
C LEU A 82 11.71 46.19 -2.86
N TYR A 83 12.71 46.62 -3.64
CA TYR A 83 14.03 47.04 -3.15
C TYR A 83 14.41 48.48 -3.53
N ASN A 84 13.44 49.37 -3.74
CA ASN A 84 13.70 50.79 -3.98
C ASN A 84 13.02 51.67 -2.92
N ASN A 85 13.50 51.55 -1.69
CA ASN A 85 13.38 52.61 -0.68
C ASN A 85 14.79 53.16 -0.44
N LYS A 86 15.10 54.24 -1.17
CA LYS A 86 16.23 55.12 -0.93
C LYS A 86 15.78 56.27 -0.04
#